data_AF-A0A7D3VTX9-F1
#
_entry.id   AF-A0A7D3VTX9-F1
#
_cell.length_a   1.000
_cell.length_b   1.000
_cell.length_c   1.000
_cell.angle_alpha   90.00
_cell.angle_beta   90.00
_cell.angle_gamma   90.00
#
_symmetry.space_group_name_H-M   'P 1'
#
loop_
_entity.id
_entity.type
_entity.pdbx_description
1 polymer ?
#
loop_
_entity_poly.entity_id
_entity_poly.type
_entity_poly.pdbx_seq_one_letter_code
_entity_poly.pdbx_strand_id
1 'polypeptide(L)'
;MTTSTRDQPARRAAPRDHAGWLDLARTTAADPAVDDPDGRHTGRPQATAAEALRRSGLFTLLIPARCGGGGATWRTAFQVVREVAAVNGDIGLLLGHHYLLSWTPALIGTDEDRERVWPGAAAGSQIWGGAPDPRDTSLTLTPRPHGGFTPGRHDGDHLRRRPRRPPRRRRHPLRHGRAADGPRRSGRFGRRTVNG
;
A
#
# COMPACT_ATOMS: atom_id res chain seq x y z
N MET A 1 13.82 -33.28 -27.47
CA MET A 1 13.35 -31.95 -27.05
C MET A 1 13.78 -31.77 -25.59
N THR A 2 14.96 -31.20 -25.37
CA THR A 2 15.57 -31.05 -24.06
C THR A 2 15.02 -29.79 -23.39
N THR A 3 14.24 -29.98 -22.33
CA THR A 3 13.72 -28.88 -21.51
C THR A 3 14.89 -28.26 -20.76
N SER A 4 15.25 -27.04 -21.15
CA SER A 4 16.27 -26.23 -20.47
C SER A 4 15.77 -25.88 -19.06
N THR A 5 16.34 -26.53 -18.05
CA THR A 5 16.27 -26.10 -16.65
C THR A 5 16.77 -24.67 -16.59
N ARG A 6 15.87 -23.69 -16.44
CA ARG A 6 16.28 -22.33 -16.13
C ARG A 6 17.09 -22.38 -14.85
N ASP A 7 18.36 -22.04 -14.98
CA ASP A 7 19.30 -21.81 -13.91
C ASP A 7 18.71 -20.73 -12.99
N GLN A 8 18.08 -21.18 -11.91
CA GLN A 8 17.52 -20.29 -10.90
C GLN A 8 18.66 -20.06 -9.91
N PRO A 9 19.18 -18.82 -9.79
CA PRO A 9 20.34 -18.57 -8.95
C PRO A 9 20.07 -19.08 -7.53
N ALA A 10 21.05 -19.77 -6.95
CA ALA A 10 20.97 -20.32 -5.61
C ALA A 10 20.48 -19.24 -4.64
N ARG A 11 19.28 -19.42 -4.08
CA ARG A 11 18.69 -18.45 -3.16
C ARG A 11 19.62 -18.27 -1.97
N ARG A 12 20.03 -17.03 -1.73
CA ARG A 12 20.72 -16.67 -0.48
C ARG A 12 19.83 -17.09 0.68
N ALA A 13 20.41 -17.76 1.68
CA ALA A 13 19.68 -18.16 2.87
C ALA A 13 19.00 -16.95 3.50
N ALA A 14 17.71 -17.07 3.83
CA ALA A 14 16.94 -16.00 4.41
C ALA A 14 17.53 -15.55 5.75
N PRO A 15 17.51 -14.25 6.08
CA PRO A 15 17.85 -13.76 7.41
C PRO A 15 17.05 -14.48 8.50
N ARG A 16 17.71 -14.81 9.61
CA ARG A 16 17.09 -15.54 10.73
C ARG A 16 16.52 -14.64 11.81
N ASP A 17 16.93 -13.37 11.81
CA ASP A 17 16.58 -12.42 12.84
C ASP A 17 16.05 -11.11 12.26
N HIS A 18 15.52 -10.30 13.17
CA HIS A 18 14.90 -9.04 12.83
C HIS A 18 15.87 -8.05 12.20
N ALA A 19 17.09 -7.93 12.73
CA ALA A 19 18.09 -7.00 12.25
C ALA A 19 18.53 -7.33 10.82
N GLY A 20 18.74 -8.61 10.50
CA GLY A 20 19.10 -9.06 9.16
C GLY A 20 18.01 -8.80 8.13
N TRP A 21 16.72 -8.91 8.51
CA TRP A 21 15.62 -8.52 7.62
C TRP A 21 15.59 -7.03 7.31
N LEU A 22 15.83 -6.18 8.30
CA LEU A 22 15.92 -4.73 8.08
C LEU A 22 17.12 -4.36 7.22
N ASP A 23 18.24 -5.06 7.39
CA ASP A 23 19.44 -4.82 6.59
C ASP A 23 19.26 -5.22 5.13
N LEU A 24 18.63 -6.37 4.90
CA LEU A 24 18.21 -6.81 3.57
C LEU A 24 17.24 -5.81 2.93
N ALA A 25 16.29 -5.28 3.70
CA ALA A 25 15.33 -4.28 3.22
C ALA A 25 16.03 -2.98 2.79
N ARG A 26 16.93 -2.44 3.61
CA ARG A 26 17.72 -1.25 3.28
C ARG A 26 18.61 -1.47 2.06
N THR A 27 19.30 -2.60 2.01
CA THR A 27 20.15 -2.97 0.86
C THR A 27 19.32 -3.06 -0.42
N THR A 28 18.14 -3.67 -0.35
CA THR A 28 17.25 -3.79 -1.51
C THR A 28 16.66 -2.43 -1.90
N ALA A 29 16.33 -1.58 -0.93
CA ALA A 29 15.80 -0.24 -1.16
C ALA A 29 16.83 0.67 -1.85
N ALA A 30 18.13 0.48 -1.56
CA ALA A 30 19.23 1.18 -2.22
C ALA A 30 19.58 0.65 -3.62
N ASP A 31 18.96 -0.45 -4.08
CA ASP A 31 19.12 -0.92 -5.47
C ASP A 31 18.60 0.19 -6.41
N PRO A 32 19.35 0.64 -7.43
CA PRO A 32 18.91 1.69 -8.35
C PRO A 32 17.61 1.37 -9.09
N ALA A 33 17.23 0.09 -9.20
CA ALA A 33 15.94 -0.29 -9.73
C ALA A 33 14.78 0.11 -8.81
N VAL A 34 15.01 0.16 -7.49
CA VAL A 34 14.03 0.58 -6.47
C VAL A 34 14.11 2.08 -6.23
N ASP A 35 15.31 2.64 -6.09
CA ASP A 35 15.54 4.08 -5.98
C ASP A 35 15.62 4.75 -7.36
N ASP A 36 14.50 4.75 -8.08
CA ASP A 36 14.35 5.38 -9.41
C ASP A 36 13.42 6.62 -9.32
N PRO A 37 13.89 7.78 -8.82
CA PRO A 37 13.06 8.98 -8.71
C PRO A 37 12.52 9.46 -10.07
N ASP A 38 13.28 9.29 -11.15
CA ASP A 38 12.89 9.68 -12.50
C ASP A 38 11.75 8.81 -13.02
N GLY A 39 11.85 7.49 -12.82
CA GLY A 39 10.80 6.54 -13.19
C GLY A 39 9.51 6.77 -12.43
N ARG A 40 9.61 7.12 -11.14
CA ARG A 40 8.44 7.53 -10.34
C ARG A 40 7.81 8.79 -10.90
N HIS A 41 8.60 9.82 -11.20
CA HIS A 41 8.09 11.10 -11.69
C HIS A 41 7.39 10.96 -13.05
N THR A 42 7.90 10.08 -13.91
CA THR A 42 7.36 9.82 -15.25
C THR A 42 6.27 8.76 -15.29
N GLY A 43 5.99 8.08 -14.18
CA GLY A 43 4.98 7.03 -14.09
C GLY A 43 5.34 5.74 -14.86
N ARG A 44 6.63 5.48 -15.10
CA ARG A 44 7.09 4.27 -15.79
C ARG A 44 6.73 3.02 -14.98
N PRO A 45 6.35 1.89 -15.64
CA PRO A 45 6.18 0.62 -14.95
C PRO A 45 7.46 0.20 -14.21
N GLN A 46 7.35 -0.09 -12.91
CA GLN A 46 8.50 -0.38 -12.03
C GLN A 46 8.79 -1.90 -11.95
N ALA A 47 8.80 -2.58 -13.11
CA ALA A 47 8.97 -4.03 -13.17
C ALA A 47 10.35 -4.49 -12.66
N THR A 48 11.40 -3.70 -12.92
CA THR A 48 12.77 -3.95 -12.44
C THR A 48 12.87 -3.86 -10.92
N ALA A 49 12.18 -2.90 -10.29
CA ALA A 49 12.08 -2.78 -8.84
C ALA A 49 11.42 -4.02 -8.21
N ALA A 50 10.33 -4.50 -8.83
CA ALA A 50 9.65 -5.72 -8.38
C ALA A 50 10.53 -6.96 -8.53
N GLU A 51 11.36 -7.03 -9.58
CA GLU A 51 12.37 -8.09 -9.73
C GLU A 51 13.47 -7.98 -8.65
N ALA A 52 13.88 -6.77 -8.26
CA ALA A 52 14.83 -6.58 -7.17
C ALA A 52 14.30 -7.14 -5.83
N LEU A 53 13.03 -6.87 -5.51
CA LEU A 53 12.36 -7.48 -4.34
C LEU A 53 12.28 -9.02 -4.43
N ARG A 54 12.08 -9.57 -5.64
CA ARG A 54 12.02 -11.00 -5.87
C ARG A 54 13.37 -11.66 -5.67
N ARG A 55 14.43 -11.11 -6.26
CA ARG A 55 15.80 -11.58 -6.10
C ARG A 55 16.29 -11.49 -4.66
N SER A 56 15.89 -10.46 -3.91
CA SER A 56 16.27 -10.32 -2.50
C SER A 56 15.56 -11.32 -1.58
N GLY A 57 14.45 -11.91 -2.02
CA GLY A 57 13.65 -12.84 -1.23
C GLY A 57 12.63 -12.16 -0.31
N LEU A 58 12.50 -10.83 -0.36
CA LEU A 58 11.60 -10.06 0.51
C LEU A 58 10.13 -10.45 0.35
N PHE A 59 9.70 -10.95 -0.81
CA PHE A 59 8.34 -11.48 -1.00
C PHE A 59 8.02 -12.68 -0.10
N THR A 60 9.02 -13.47 0.26
CA THR A 60 8.81 -14.68 1.07
C THR A 60 8.91 -14.47 2.57
N LEU A 61 9.17 -13.23 3.01
CA LEU A 61 9.51 -12.87 4.39
C LEU A 61 8.52 -13.43 5.42
N LEU A 62 7.21 -13.26 5.19
CA LEU A 62 6.20 -13.71 6.14
C LEU A 62 5.90 -15.20 6.04
N ILE A 63 6.01 -15.79 4.85
CA ILE A 63 5.64 -17.19 4.60
C ILE A 63 6.32 -18.10 5.63
N PRO A 64 5.59 -19.03 6.29
CA PRO A 64 6.17 -19.83 7.36
C PRO A 64 7.41 -20.60 6.92
N ALA A 65 8.42 -20.67 7.80
CA ALA A 65 9.67 -21.38 7.52
C ALA A 65 9.45 -22.86 7.18
N ARG A 66 8.48 -23.53 7.82
CA ARG A 66 8.09 -24.92 7.50
C ARG A 66 7.61 -25.12 6.06
N CYS A 67 7.18 -24.05 5.39
CA CYS A 67 6.75 -24.05 4.00
C CYS A 67 7.87 -23.61 3.04
N GLY A 68 9.08 -23.32 3.55
CA GLY A 68 10.22 -22.82 2.76
C GLY A 68 10.31 -21.28 2.67
N GLY A 69 9.53 -20.55 3.46
CA GLY A 69 9.56 -19.09 3.52
C GLY A 69 10.53 -18.52 4.57
N GLY A 70 10.47 -17.21 4.78
CA GLY A 70 11.33 -16.49 5.73
C GLY A 70 10.90 -16.60 7.19
N GLY A 71 9.63 -16.91 7.47
CA GLY A 71 9.10 -17.15 8.82
C GLY A 71 9.18 -15.93 9.77
N ALA A 72 9.32 -14.72 9.25
CA ALA A 72 9.42 -13.53 10.07
C ALA A 72 8.06 -13.11 10.66
N THR A 73 8.11 -12.24 11.68
CA THR A 73 6.91 -11.73 12.34
C THR A 73 6.30 -10.54 11.60
N TRP A 74 5.01 -10.27 11.83
CA TRP A 74 4.34 -9.06 11.33
C TRP A 74 5.04 -7.76 11.78
N ARG A 75 5.58 -7.71 13.00
CA ARG A 75 6.41 -6.58 13.47
C ARG A 75 7.59 -6.32 12.53
N THR A 76 8.26 -7.39 12.10
CA THR A 76 9.38 -7.30 11.16
C THR A 76 8.90 -6.89 9.78
N ALA A 77 7.82 -7.50 9.28
CA ALA A 77 7.25 -7.17 7.97
C ALA A 77 6.86 -5.69 7.86
N PHE A 78 6.19 -5.11 8.87
CA PHE A 78 5.83 -3.69 8.87
C PHE A 78 7.05 -2.77 8.85
N GLN A 79 8.11 -3.12 9.57
CA GLN A 79 9.33 -2.32 9.57
C GLN A 79 10.07 -2.43 8.24
N VAL A 80 10.15 -3.64 7.66
CA VAL A 80 10.69 -3.84 6.30
C VAL A 80 9.94 -3.01 5.26
N VAL A 81 8.60 -2.99 5.31
CA VAL A 81 7.79 -2.14 4.42
C VAL A 81 8.15 -0.66 4.60
N ARG A 82 8.37 -0.21 5.84
CA ARG A 82 8.77 1.18 6.12
C ARG A 82 10.16 1.52 5.58
N GLU A 83 11.14 0.62 5.71
CA GLU A 83 12.49 0.83 5.15
C GLU A 83 12.41 1.00 3.62
N VAL A 84 11.64 0.16 2.94
CA VAL A 84 11.48 0.24 1.47
C VAL A 84 10.67 1.48 1.08
N ALA A 85 9.56 1.76 1.78
CA ALA A 85 8.68 2.89 1.50
C ALA A 85 9.37 4.25 1.73
N ALA A 86 10.35 4.32 2.62
CA ALA A 86 11.13 5.54 2.86
C ALA A 86 11.94 5.96 1.63
N VAL A 87 12.33 5.01 0.77
CA VAL A 87 13.04 5.27 -0.48
C VAL A 87 12.06 5.34 -1.66
N ASN A 88 11.14 4.37 -1.76
CA ASN A 88 10.15 4.30 -2.82
C ASN A 88 8.79 3.86 -2.25
N GLY A 89 7.88 4.82 -2.10
CA GLY A 89 6.54 4.60 -1.55
C GLY A 89 5.67 3.63 -2.35
N ASP A 90 5.77 3.63 -3.68
CA ASP A 90 4.99 2.73 -4.53
C ASP A 90 5.41 1.27 -4.34
N ILE A 91 6.73 1.04 -4.23
CA ILE A 91 7.30 -0.29 -4.00
C ILE A 91 7.05 -0.76 -2.56
N GLY A 92 7.11 0.15 -1.59
CA GLY A 92 6.67 -0.14 -0.22
C GLY A 92 5.20 -0.57 -0.17
N LEU A 93 4.32 0.13 -0.90
CA LEU A 93 2.90 -0.19 -1.00
C LEU A 93 2.67 -1.55 -1.68
N LEU A 94 3.39 -1.84 -2.76
CA LEU A 94 3.37 -3.14 -3.44
C LEU A 94 3.75 -4.26 -2.46
N LEU A 95 4.84 -4.09 -1.71
CA LEU A 95 5.33 -5.08 -0.75
C LEU A 95 4.33 -5.29 0.40
N GLY A 96 3.71 -4.22 0.89
CA GLY A 96 2.66 -4.30 1.91
C GLY A 96 1.42 -5.08 1.44
N HIS A 97 0.94 -4.80 0.21
CA HIS A 97 -0.17 -5.56 -0.38
C HIS A 97 0.20 -7.02 -0.56
N HIS A 98 1.42 -7.30 -1.01
CA HIS A 98 1.90 -8.67 -1.14
C HIS A 98 1.82 -9.45 0.17
N TYR A 99 2.30 -8.86 1.26
CA TYR A 99 2.24 -9.47 2.59
C TYR A 99 0.82 -9.74 3.05
N LEU A 100 -0.08 -8.76 2.92
CA LEU A 100 -1.47 -8.96 3.30
C LEU A 100 -2.14 -10.06 2.46
N LEU A 101 -1.99 -9.99 1.14
CA LEU A 101 -2.69 -10.86 0.21
C LEU A 101 -2.18 -12.30 0.28
N SER A 102 -0.87 -12.52 0.33
CA SER A 102 -0.28 -13.86 0.50
C SER A 102 -0.62 -14.50 1.85
N TRP A 103 -0.98 -13.69 2.85
CA TRP A 103 -1.43 -14.17 4.16
C TRP A 103 -2.95 -14.36 4.27
N THR A 104 -3.72 -13.95 3.27
CA THR A 104 -5.20 -14.06 3.29
C THR A 104 -5.72 -15.47 3.60
N PRO A 105 -5.15 -16.56 3.05
CA PRO A 105 -5.59 -17.91 3.41
C PRO A 105 -5.51 -18.18 4.92
N ALA A 106 -4.58 -17.54 5.62
CA ALA A 106 -4.46 -17.64 7.06
C ALA A 106 -5.41 -16.77 7.87
N LEU A 107 -5.99 -15.74 7.27
CA LEU A 107 -6.91 -14.83 7.95
C LEU A 107 -8.35 -15.32 7.84
N ILE A 108 -8.72 -15.87 6.66
CA ILE A 108 -10.12 -16.18 6.33
C ILE A 108 -10.31 -17.55 5.67
N GLY A 109 -9.24 -18.31 5.42
CA GLY A 109 -9.30 -19.63 4.79
C GLY A 109 -9.23 -20.79 5.78
N THR A 110 -9.27 -22.01 5.24
CA THR A 110 -9.06 -23.25 5.99
C THR A 110 -7.58 -23.62 6.08
N ASP A 111 -7.22 -24.57 6.94
CA ASP A 111 -5.84 -25.07 6.99
C ASP A 111 -5.41 -25.74 5.69
N GLU A 112 -6.33 -26.43 5.00
CA GLU A 112 -6.09 -27.00 3.67
C GLU A 112 -5.79 -25.92 2.62
N ASP A 113 -6.46 -24.76 2.68
CA ASP A 113 -6.16 -23.63 1.80
C ASP A 113 -4.74 -23.11 2.00
N ARG A 114 -4.28 -23.06 3.25
CA ARG A 114 -2.93 -22.59 3.60
C ARG A 114 -1.87 -23.56 3.10
N GLU A 115 -2.07 -24.85 3.34
CA GLU A 115 -1.15 -25.92 2.92
C GLU A 115 -1.04 -26.02 1.39
N ARG A 116 -2.13 -25.72 0.67
CA ARG A 116 -2.12 -25.66 -0.79
C ARG A 116 -1.40 -24.44 -1.35
N VAL A 117 -1.52 -23.27 -0.71
CA VAL A 117 -1.04 -22.00 -1.28
C VAL A 117 0.40 -21.68 -0.87
N TRP A 118 0.77 -21.89 0.39
CA TRP A 118 2.04 -21.41 0.93
C TRP A 118 3.30 -22.05 0.37
N PRO A 119 3.34 -23.34 -0.02
CA PRO A 119 4.51 -23.89 -0.72
C PRO A 119 4.80 -23.16 -2.04
N GLY A 120 3.77 -22.82 -2.81
CA GLY A 120 3.91 -22.03 -4.04
C GLY A 120 4.35 -20.59 -3.75
N ALA A 121 3.80 -19.97 -2.71
CA ALA A 121 4.21 -18.63 -2.29
C ALA A 121 5.68 -18.59 -1.82
N ALA A 122 6.14 -19.63 -1.12
CA ALA A 122 7.54 -19.77 -0.67
C ALA A 122 8.53 -19.89 -1.83
N ALA A 123 8.11 -20.48 -2.96
CA ALA A 123 8.90 -20.49 -4.19
C ALA A 123 9.15 -19.07 -4.75
N GLY A 124 8.44 -18.05 -4.24
CA GLY A 124 8.64 -16.62 -4.45
C GLY A 124 8.71 -16.17 -5.90
N SER A 125 8.11 -16.93 -6.80
CA SER A 125 7.90 -16.56 -8.21
C SER A 125 6.65 -15.68 -8.39
N GLN A 126 5.74 -15.71 -7.41
CA GLN A 126 4.46 -15.01 -7.44
C GLN A 126 4.56 -13.65 -6.76
N ILE A 127 3.94 -12.65 -7.37
CA ILE A 127 3.66 -11.36 -6.73
C ILE A 127 2.15 -11.30 -6.50
N TRP A 128 1.77 -11.25 -5.23
CA TRP A 128 0.40 -11.04 -4.81
C TRP A 128 0.14 -9.54 -4.78
N GLY A 129 -0.84 -9.08 -5.55
CA GLY A 129 -1.16 -7.67 -5.68
C GLY A 129 -2.64 -7.48 -5.95
N GLY A 130 -3.13 -6.27 -5.69
CA GLY A 130 -4.51 -5.90 -5.88
C GLY A 130 -5.04 -5.09 -4.71
N ALA A 131 -5.99 -4.20 -5.01
CA ALA A 131 -6.75 -3.46 -4.01
C ALA A 131 -8.21 -3.88 -4.16
N PRO A 132 -8.63 -5.00 -3.53
CA PRO A 132 -10.03 -5.41 -3.59
C PRO A 132 -10.87 -4.30 -2.94
N ASP A 133 -11.71 -3.61 -3.73
CA ASP A 133 -12.73 -2.73 -3.16
C ASP A 133 -13.90 -3.62 -2.72
N PRO A 134 -14.14 -3.79 -1.41
CA PRO A 134 -15.21 -4.66 -0.93
C PRO A 134 -16.61 -4.17 -1.34
N ARG A 135 -16.72 -2.96 -1.91
CA ARG A 135 -17.95 -2.37 -2.41
C ARG A 135 -18.08 -2.50 -3.93
N ASP A 136 -17.05 -2.98 -4.63
CA ASP A 136 -17.15 -3.23 -6.06
C ASP A 136 -17.97 -4.50 -6.30
N THR A 137 -19.25 -4.30 -6.61
CA THR A 137 -20.18 -5.38 -6.96
C THR A 137 -20.20 -5.69 -8.46
N SER A 138 -19.33 -5.07 -9.27
CA SER A 138 -19.28 -5.30 -10.71
C SER A 138 -18.52 -6.57 -11.10
N LEU A 139 -17.62 -7.07 -10.23
CA LEU A 139 -16.85 -8.28 -10.47
C LEU A 139 -17.72 -9.53 -10.34
N THR A 140 -17.79 -10.33 -11.40
CA THR A 140 -18.45 -11.64 -11.39
C THR A 140 -17.41 -12.74 -11.56
N LEU A 141 -17.66 -13.90 -10.95
CA LEU A 141 -16.78 -15.08 -11.04
C LEU A 141 -17.58 -16.28 -11.51
N THR A 142 -17.27 -16.80 -12.70
CA THR A 142 -17.92 -17.99 -13.25
C THR A 142 -17.04 -19.22 -13.00
N PRO A 143 -17.53 -20.27 -12.29
CA PRO A 143 -16.75 -21.49 -12.06
C PRO A 143 -16.33 -22.17 -13.37
N ARG A 144 -15.13 -22.76 -13.39
CA ARG A 144 -14.65 -23.58 -14.51
C ARG A 144 -14.80 -25.07 -14.21
N PRO A 145 -14.99 -25.93 -15.24
CA PRO A 145 -15.17 -27.38 -15.06
C PRO A 145 -14.02 -28.08 -14.32
N HIS A 146 -12.79 -27.56 -14.40
CA HIS A 146 -11.59 -28.14 -13.78
C HIS A 146 -11.05 -27.32 -12.62
N GLY A 147 -11.92 -26.51 -11.99
CA GLY A 147 -11.56 -25.65 -10.87
C GLY A 147 -11.11 -24.25 -11.28
N GLY A 148 -11.14 -23.34 -10.30
CA GLY A 148 -10.93 -21.91 -10.51
C GLY A 148 -12.15 -21.20 -11.12
N PHE A 149 -11.96 -19.92 -11.41
CA PHE A 149 -13.03 -19.04 -11.90
C PHE A 149 -12.55 -18.22 -13.10
N THR A 150 -13.47 -17.93 -14.02
CA THR A 150 -13.29 -16.90 -15.03
C THR A 150 -13.83 -15.58 -14.46
N PRO A 151 -12.99 -14.53 -14.32
CA PRO A 151 -13.48 -13.23 -13.95
C PRO A 151 -14.25 -12.61 -15.10
N GLY A 152 -15.41 -12.05 -14.79
CA GLY A 152 -16.22 -11.21 -15.67
C GLY A 152 -16.51 -9.88 -15.00
N ARG A 153 -17.09 -8.96 -15.77
CA ARG A 153 -17.61 -7.71 -15.23
C ARG A 153 -19.04 -7.54 -15.73
N HIS A 154 -19.97 -7.31 -14.83
CA HIS A 154 -21.31 -6.89 -15.21
C HIS A 154 -21.40 -5.37 -15.14
N ASP A 155 -21.97 -4.76 -16.17
CA ASP A 155 -22.26 -3.32 -16.18
C ASP A 155 -23.42 -3.04 -15.21
N GLY A 156 -23.08 -2.87 -13.93
CA GLY A 156 -24.01 -2.36 -12.92
C GLY A 156 -23.94 -0.85 -12.88
N ASP A 157 -24.89 -0.17 -13.52
CA ASP A 157 -25.00 1.30 -13.62
C ASP A 157 -25.39 2.00 -12.31
N HIS A 158 -24.73 1.67 -11.20
CA HIS A 158 -25.03 2.24 -9.88
C HIS A 158 -23.78 2.71 -9.14
N LEU A 159 -22.91 3.47 -9.81
CA LEU A 159 -22.12 4.45 -9.10
C LEU A 159 -23.07 5.61 -8.71
N ARG A 160 -23.86 5.44 -7.64
CA ARG A 160 -24.50 6.58 -6.96
C ARG A 160 -23.38 7.48 -6.47
N ARG A 161 -22.96 8.42 -7.34
CA ARG A 161 -22.18 9.60 -6.94
C ARG A 161 -22.96 10.22 -5.79
N ARG A 162 -22.38 10.21 -4.58
CA ARG A 162 -23.00 10.93 -3.46
C ARG A 162 -23.28 12.34 -3.95
N PRO A 163 -24.50 12.89 -3.74
CA PRO A 163 -24.72 14.29 -4.04
C PRO A 163 -23.69 15.09 -3.24
N ARG A 164 -22.86 15.87 -3.94
CA ARG A 164 -21.94 16.82 -3.31
C ARG A 164 -22.79 17.63 -2.34
N ARG A 165 -22.43 17.62 -1.06
CA ARG A 165 -23.07 18.47 -0.04
C ARG A 165 -23.05 19.90 -0.60
N PRO A 166 -24.20 20.57 -0.80
CA PRO A 166 -24.19 21.92 -1.33
C PRO A 166 -23.38 22.80 -0.38
N PRO A 167 -22.59 23.76 -0.91
CA PRO A 167 -21.80 24.64 -0.08
C PRO A 167 -22.73 25.33 0.93
N ARG A 168 -22.37 25.29 2.21
CA ARG A 168 -23.09 26.01 3.26
C ARG A 168 -23.18 27.47 2.84
N ARG A 169 -24.39 27.97 2.54
CA ARG A 169 -24.63 29.40 2.33
C ARG A 169 -24.07 30.13 3.55
N ARG A 170 -23.05 30.98 3.34
CA ARG A 170 -22.60 31.92 4.36
C ARG A 170 -23.81 32.77 4.72
N ARG A 171 -24.25 32.72 5.98
CA ARG A 171 -25.26 33.66 6.48
C ARG A 171 -24.63 35.05 6.46
N HIS A 172 -25.14 35.93 5.60
CA HIS A 172 -24.85 37.35 5.67
C HIS A 172 -25.49 37.90 6.96
N PRO A 173 -24.77 38.67 7.79
CA PRO A 173 -25.38 39.30 8.95
C PRO A 173 -26.39 40.35 8.50
N LEU A 174 -27.58 40.31 9.13
CA LEU A 174 -28.65 41.29 8.99
C LEU A 174 -28.11 42.68 9.32
N ARG A 175 -28.19 43.59 8.35
CA ARG A 175 -27.85 45.00 8.50
C ARG A 175 -29.00 45.68 9.23
N HIS A 176 -28.91 45.81 10.55
CA HIS A 176 -29.84 46.65 11.31
C HIS A 176 -29.62 48.13 10.97
N GLY A 177 -30.76 48.82 10.79
CA GLY A 177 -30.87 50.19 10.32
C GLY A 177 -30.25 51.22 11.25
N ARG A 178 -29.94 52.37 10.66
CA ARG A 178 -29.30 53.53 11.25
C ARG A 178 -30.35 54.61 11.49
N ALA A 179 -30.46 55.09 12.74
CA ALA A 179 -31.01 56.39 13.17
C ALA A 179 -30.65 56.53 14.66
N ALA A 180 -30.39 57.67 15.28
CA ALA A 180 -29.90 59.00 14.92
C ALA A 180 -29.45 59.64 16.26
N ASP A 181 -28.50 60.58 16.19
CA ASP A 181 -28.18 61.69 17.12
C ASP A 181 -27.73 61.55 18.60
N GLY A 182 -26.59 62.21 18.86
CA GLY A 182 -26.32 63.05 20.05
C GLY A 182 -25.30 62.54 21.10
N PRO A 183 -24.60 63.42 21.83
CA PRO A 183 -23.54 64.32 21.33
C PRO A 183 -22.15 64.07 21.98
N ARG A 184 -21.16 64.77 21.41
CA ARG A 184 -19.71 64.78 21.70
C ARG A 184 -19.32 65.15 23.15
N ARG A 185 -18.28 64.50 23.69
CA ARG A 185 -17.26 65.03 24.62
C ARG A 185 -15.97 64.20 24.51
N SER A 186 -14.90 64.73 23.91
CA SER A 186 -13.68 65.26 24.56
C SER A 186 -12.93 64.27 25.45
N GLY A 187 -11.76 63.79 24.99
CA GLY A 187 -10.84 63.00 25.81
C GLY A 187 -9.51 62.76 25.09
N ARG A 188 -8.50 63.50 25.51
CA ARG A 188 -7.12 63.59 25.01
C ARG A 188 -6.25 62.51 25.67
N PHE A 189 -5.09 62.23 25.06
CA PHE A 189 -3.92 61.47 25.57
C PHE A 189 -4.05 59.93 25.65
N GLY A 190 -3.03 59.13 25.32
CA GLY A 190 -1.66 59.45 24.96
C GLY A 190 -0.91 58.19 24.48
N ARG A 191 0.08 58.40 23.62
CA ARG A 191 1.07 57.38 23.25
C ARG A 191 1.93 57.04 24.48
N ARG A 192 2.21 55.75 24.67
CA ARG A 192 3.53 55.32 25.14
C ARG A 192 3.80 53.89 24.65
N THR A 193 4.84 53.81 23.83
CA THR A 193 5.65 52.62 23.56
C THR A 193 6.23 52.05 24.85
N VAL A 194 6.56 50.76 24.87
CA VAL A 194 7.92 50.23 25.15
C VAL A 194 7.89 48.70 25.02
N ASN A 195 8.95 48.20 24.37
CA ASN A 195 9.32 46.80 24.21
C ASN A 195 9.73 46.15 25.54
N GLY A 196 9.57 44.83 25.59
CA GLY A 196 10.30 43.90 26.45
C GLY A 196 10.33 42.55 25.75
#